data_AF-A0A1H9KHI7-F1
#
_entry.id   AF-A0A1H9KHI7-F1
#
_cell.length_a   1.000
_cell.length_b   1.000
_cell.length_c   1.000
_cell.angle_alpha   90.00
_cell.angle_beta   90.00
_cell.angle_gamma   90.00
#
_symmetry.space_group_name_H-M   'P 1'
#
loop_
_entity.id
_entity.type
_entity.pdbx_description
1 polymer ?
#
loop_
_entity_poly.entity_id
_entity_poly.type
_entity_poly.pdbx_seq_one_letter_code
_entity_poly.pdbx_strand_id
1 'polypeptide(L)'
;MKYPVHVSGRVLERTLDTVLELLGGSQHLLFAAMDRLTVGTPSHVVAPTGPAEFGRKRNEIARIFQSPMMLRGLAIALQLFEEVYRDVDEQGGVPGYRPQDLLDRLRIETEQPDETISLSTDMRWIVEWPVRLPADGPETRMSCEWFARPWGAVVPPYVVNYLSSAATARRQKRNDAAVALLSIAAEATLRDVLSSHGYSFTHGAVSKDVYAYSRAQVTADTATGTYIVKFHDPMPLGVTDFSDSFADAPVEIKLKRVLKNMSGTRVDLNIVAPNPLHEHWTTATVETAGVPTVGGLGVALEIARNQLACVTAEDLALDFDEVLQAVRNNLVHLSGAALDTPLPRFDVLQSGFALRDFLLNDLLVQDFVAAISRFVTTQYVKLRHSGTLYT
;
A
#
# COMPACT_ATOMS: atom_id res chain seq x y z
N MET A 1 15.15 -7.41 5.00
CA MET A 1 14.24 -6.65 4.09
C MET A 1 14.81 -6.78 2.69
N LYS A 2 14.06 -7.30 1.71
CA LYS A 2 14.51 -7.32 0.31
C LYS A 2 14.19 -5.96 -0.30
N TYR A 3 15.20 -5.20 -0.71
CA TYR A 3 14.98 -3.97 -1.47
C TYR A 3 14.43 -4.36 -2.85
N PRO A 4 13.40 -3.66 -3.36
CA PRO A 4 12.82 -3.94 -4.67
C PRO A 4 13.80 -3.58 -5.82
N VAL A 5 14.83 -2.81 -5.53
CA VAL A 5 15.83 -2.34 -6.48
C VAL A 5 17.17 -3.06 -6.25
N HIS A 6 17.80 -3.47 -7.35
CA HIS A 6 19.09 -4.16 -7.35
C HIS A 6 20.18 -3.23 -7.88
N VAL A 7 21.19 -2.95 -7.05
CA VAL A 7 22.34 -2.11 -7.41
C VAL A 7 23.63 -2.88 -7.16
N SER A 8 24.46 -3.01 -8.20
CA SER A 8 25.74 -3.71 -8.07
C SER A 8 26.74 -2.89 -7.24
N GLY A 9 27.60 -3.58 -6.48
CA GLY A 9 28.65 -2.91 -5.69
C GLY A 9 29.59 -2.03 -6.53
N ARG A 10 29.79 -2.37 -7.81
CA ARG A 10 30.56 -1.54 -8.76
C ARG A 10 29.89 -0.21 -9.09
N VAL A 11 28.56 -0.16 -9.15
CA VAL A 11 27.84 1.10 -9.32
C VAL A 11 28.02 1.95 -8.06
N LEU A 12 27.84 1.36 -6.88
CA LEU A 12 28.00 2.08 -5.61
C LEU A 12 29.42 2.64 -5.46
N GLU A 13 30.44 1.89 -5.87
CA GLU A 13 31.82 2.36 -5.90
C GLU A 13 32.05 3.52 -6.87
N ARG A 14 31.50 3.45 -8.10
CA ARG A 14 31.56 4.58 -9.05
C ARG A 14 30.84 5.81 -8.52
N THR A 15 29.72 5.63 -7.83
CA THR A 15 28.97 6.71 -7.20
C THR A 15 29.79 7.34 -6.07
N LEU A 16 30.45 6.52 -5.24
CA LEU A 16 31.38 6.98 -4.20
C LEU A 16 32.50 7.84 -4.80
N ASP A 17 33.11 7.40 -5.89
CA ASP A 17 34.18 8.16 -6.55
C ASP A 17 33.68 9.51 -7.08
N THR A 18 32.49 9.52 -7.69
CA THR A 18 31.85 10.75 -8.20
C THR A 18 31.57 11.74 -7.06
N VAL A 19 31.09 11.25 -5.91
CA VAL A 19 30.86 12.08 -4.71
C VAL A 19 32.19 12.60 -4.17
N LEU A 20 33.23 11.76 -4.04
CA LEU A 20 34.55 12.18 -3.56
C LEU A 20 35.20 13.23 -4.47
N GLU A 21 35.05 13.09 -5.78
CA GLU A 21 35.51 14.07 -6.77
C GLU A 21 34.79 15.41 -6.57
N LEU A 22 33.45 15.38 -6.44
CA LEU A 22 32.65 16.59 -6.19
C LEU A 22 33.04 17.26 -4.87
N LEU A 23 33.23 16.48 -3.80
CA LEU A 23 33.60 17.00 -2.49
C LEU A 23 34.97 17.70 -2.50
N GLY A 24 35.90 17.32 -3.38
CA GLY A 24 37.20 17.95 -3.54
C GLY A 24 37.98 18.08 -2.22
N GLY A 25 38.27 19.31 -1.79
CA GLY A 25 38.94 19.56 -0.50
C GLY A 25 38.11 19.18 0.74
N SER A 26 36.80 18.97 0.57
CA SER A 26 35.85 18.65 1.63
C SER A 26 35.54 17.15 1.79
N GLN A 27 36.40 16.27 1.25
CA GLN A 27 36.23 14.80 1.38
C GLN A 27 36.16 14.30 2.84
N HIS A 28 36.66 15.08 3.80
CA HIS A 28 36.54 14.78 5.23
C HIS A 28 35.08 14.63 5.69
N LEU A 29 34.12 15.30 5.04
CA LEU A 29 32.69 15.18 5.35
C LEU A 29 32.20 13.74 5.13
N LEU A 30 32.55 13.13 4.00
CA LEU A 30 32.18 11.75 3.70
C LEU A 30 32.79 10.76 4.68
N PHE A 31 34.06 10.94 5.03
CA PHE A 31 34.69 10.04 5.97
C PHE A 31 34.15 10.21 7.40
N ALA A 32 33.84 11.43 7.83
CA ALA A 32 33.20 11.69 9.11
C ALA A 32 31.79 11.08 9.17
N ALA A 33 31.00 11.21 8.10
CA ALA A 33 29.70 10.58 7.98
C ALA A 33 29.80 9.04 8.06
N MET A 34 30.77 8.45 7.36
CA MET A 34 30.99 7.00 7.40
C MET A 34 31.42 6.51 8.78
N ASP A 35 32.28 7.26 9.47
CA ASP A 35 32.69 6.96 10.84
C ASP A 35 31.45 6.90 11.74
N ARG A 36 30.65 7.98 11.77
CA ARG A 36 29.38 8.06 12.53
C ARG A 36 28.43 6.89 12.23
N LEU A 37 28.25 6.53 10.97
CA LEU A 37 27.33 5.46 10.54
C LEU A 37 27.80 4.06 10.94
N THR A 38 29.11 3.86 11.05
CA THR A 38 29.68 2.53 11.26
C THR A 38 30.24 2.32 12.67
N VAL A 39 30.19 3.33 13.54
CA VAL A 39 30.51 3.19 14.98
C VAL A 39 29.74 2.02 15.58
N GLY A 40 30.46 1.15 16.30
CA GLY A 40 29.86 -0.01 16.96
C GLY A 40 29.47 -1.16 16.03
N THR A 41 29.77 -1.08 14.74
CA THR A 41 29.57 -2.18 13.79
C THR A 41 30.89 -2.93 13.53
N PRO A 42 30.85 -4.22 13.13
CA PRO A 42 32.05 -4.97 12.73
C PRO A 42 32.80 -4.38 11.52
N SER A 43 32.19 -3.44 10.81
CA SER A 43 32.74 -2.77 9.63
C SER A 43 33.04 -1.30 9.89
N HIS A 44 33.35 -0.94 11.15
CA HIS A 44 33.65 0.43 11.55
C HIS A 44 34.83 1.01 10.76
N VAL A 45 34.59 2.15 10.10
CA VAL A 45 35.60 2.91 9.37
C VAL A 45 35.90 4.19 10.13
N VAL A 46 37.02 4.22 10.85
CA VAL A 46 37.48 5.44 11.53
C VAL A 46 37.86 6.51 10.51
N ALA A 47 37.44 7.75 10.74
CA ALA A 47 37.76 8.88 9.89
C ALA A 47 39.30 9.07 9.77
N PRO A 48 39.81 9.46 8.59
CA PRO A 48 41.23 9.67 8.39
C PRO A 48 41.73 10.87 9.20
N THR A 49 42.94 10.75 9.72
CA THR A 49 43.61 11.86 10.46
C THR A 49 44.26 12.88 9.53
N GLY A 50 44.43 12.54 8.25
CA GLY A 50 44.94 13.44 7.24
C GLY A 50 44.81 12.89 5.80
N PRO A 51 45.11 13.73 4.79
CA PRO A 51 44.90 13.38 3.38
C PRO A 51 45.64 12.15 2.88
N ALA A 52 46.78 11.81 3.49
CA ALA A 52 47.56 10.63 3.13
C ALA A 52 46.79 9.30 3.32
N GLU A 53 45.76 9.30 4.18
CA GLU A 53 44.95 8.11 4.46
C GLU A 53 43.71 7.98 3.55
N PHE A 54 43.36 9.03 2.79
CA PHE A 54 42.09 9.09 2.03
C PHE A 54 41.96 7.93 1.04
N GLY A 55 43.02 7.60 0.30
CA GLY A 55 42.99 6.48 -0.65
C GLY A 55 42.74 5.13 0.03
N ARG A 56 43.33 4.90 1.21
CA ARG A 56 43.08 3.69 2.00
C ARG A 56 41.64 3.65 2.51
N LYS A 57 41.14 4.76 3.05
CA LYS A 57 39.78 4.86 3.61
C LYS A 57 38.70 4.72 2.54
N ARG A 58 38.90 5.31 1.36
CA ARG A 58 38.06 5.07 0.19
C ARG A 58 37.94 3.58 -0.14
N ASN A 59 39.06 2.85 -0.12
CA ASN A 59 39.06 1.41 -0.39
C ASN A 59 38.39 0.58 0.71
N GLU A 60 38.47 1.01 1.98
CA GLU A 60 37.72 0.40 3.08
C GLU A 60 36.21 0.53 2.86
N ILE A 61 35.72 1.72 2.47
CA ILE A 61 34.31 1.97 2.16
C ILE A 61 33.85 1.15 0.93
N ALA A 62 34.64 1.15 -0.15
CA ALA A 62 34.31 0.40 -1.36
C ALA A 62 34.12 -1.12 -1.08
N ARG A 63 34.95 -1.71 -0.21
CA ARG A 63 34.78 -3.12 0.20
C ARG A 63 33.48 -3.36 0.96
N ILE A 64 33.03 -2.40 1.77
CA ILE A 64 31.76 -2.50 2.48
C ILE A 64 30.59 -2.53 1.48
N PHE A 65 30.65 -1.69 0.44
CA PHE A 65 29.64 -1.65 -0.63
C PHE A 65 29.61 -2.93 -1.47
N GLN A 66 30.76 -3.56 -1.67
CA GLN A 66 30.88 -4.82 -2.42
C GLN A 66 30.55 -6.08 -1.60
N SER A 67 30.22 -5.95 -0.30
CA SER A 67 30.01 -7.11 0.57
C SER A 67 28.88 -8.01 0.07
N PRO A 68 29.13 -9.32 -0.16
CA PRO A 68 28.15 -10.26 -0.71
C PRO A 68 27.03 -10.64 0.28
N MET A 69 27.12 -10.21 1.55
CA MET A 69 26.05 -10.41 2.51
C MET A 69 24.88 -9.47 2.22
N MET A 70 23.92 -9.96 1.43
CA MET A 70 22.55 -9.49 1.23
C MET A 70 22.28 -8.02 1.63
N LEU A 71 22.26 -7.12 0.63
CA LEU A 71 21.62 -5.77 0.70
C LEU A 71 22.20 -4.76 1.71
N ARG A 72 23.14 -5.17 2.58
CA ARG A 72 23.75 -4.28 3.58
C ARG A 72 24.62 -3.20 2.94
N GLY A 73 25.31 -3.52 1.83
CA GLY A 73 26.12 -2.56 1.08
C GLY A 73 25.28 -1.39 0.54
N LEU A 74 24.15 -1.68 -0.12
CA LEU A 74 23.22 -0.66 -0.60
C LEU A 74 22.66 0.16 0.56
N ALA A 75 22.20 -0.48 1.64
CA ALA A 75 21.67 0.23 2.80
C ALA A 75 22.67 1.25 3.39
N ILE A 76 23.93 0.83 3.57
CA ILE A 76 24.98 1.70 4.09
C ILE A 76 25.32 2.81 3.09
N ALA A 77 25.35 2.52 1.78
CA ALA A 77 25.61 3.52 0.76
C ALA A 77 24.54 4.62 0.74
N LEU A 78 23.25 4.24 0.76
CA LEU A 78 22.15 5.19 0.83
C LEU A 78 22.23 6.05 2.09
N GLN A 79 22.51 5.43 3.25
CA GLN A 79 22.71 6.16 4.51
C GLN A 79 23.90 7.12 4.43
N LEU A 80 25.01 6.69 3.85
CA LEU A 80 26.20 7.53 3.71
C LEU A 80 25.90 8.77 2.85
N PHE A 81 25.28 8.58 1.70
CA PHE A 81 24.98 9.68 0.79
C PHE A 81 23.93 10.65 1.37
N GLU A 82 22.95 10.14 2.13
CA GLU A 82 22.06 11.00 2.93
C GLU A 82 22.85 11.85 3.93
N GLU A 83 23.70 11.24 4.78
CA GLU A 83 24.46 11.99 5.79
C GLU A 83 25.41 13.01 5.15
N VAL A 84 26.03 12.68 4.02
CA VAL A 84 26.88 13.62 3.28
C VAL A 84 26.06 14.80 2.74
N TYR A 85 24.89 14.54 2.14
CA TYR A 85 24.03 15.62 1.66
C TYR A 85 23.56 16.50 2.81
N ARG A 86 23.19 15.92 3.96
CA ARG A 86 22.81 16.69 5.16
C ARG A 86 23.93 17.62 5.61
N ASP A 87 25.15 17.09 5.76
CA ASP A 87 26.31 17.87 6.19
C ASP A 87 26.62 19.02 5.22
N VAL A 88 26.45 18.80 3.90
CA VAL A 88 26.66 19.80 2.86
C VAL A 88 25.56 20.86 2.86
N ASP A 89 24.29 20.45 3.01
CA ASP A 89 23.14 21.35 3.03
C ASP A 89 23.15 22.26 4.28
N GLU A 90 23.46 21.71 5.45
CA GLU A 90 23.60 22.47 6.70
C GLU A 90 24.71 23.54 6.63
N GLN A 91 25.74 23.31 5.81
CA GLN A 91 26.82 24.28 5.55
C GLN A 91 26.47 25.32 4.47
N GLY A 92 25.30 25.20 3.82
CA GLY A 92 24.91 26.04 2.68
C GLY A 92 25.63 25.69 1.38
N GLY A 93 26.18 24.47 1.27
CA GLY A 93 27.12 24.03 0.25
C GLY A 93 28.55 24.00 0.77
N VAL A 94 29.52 23.74 -0.11
CA VAL A 94 30.93 23.94 0.23
C VAL A 94 31.64 24.66 -0.94
N PRO A 95 32.92 25.05 -0.80
CA PRO A 95 33.63 25.79 -1.84
C PRO A 95 33.52 25.17 -3.25
N GLY A 96 32.88 25.92 -4.16
CA GLY A 96 32.79 25.58 -5.58
C GLY A 96 31.53 24.81 -6.00
N TYR A 97 30.64 24.42 -5.09
CA TYR A 97 29.40 23.71 -5.44
C TYR A 97 28.25 23.95 -4.45
N ARG A 98 27.02 23.90 -4.97
CA ARG A 98 25.76 24.01 -4.22
C ARG A 98 25.28 22.62 -3.79
N PRO A 99 24.43 22.50 -2.75
CA PRO A 99 23.84 21.21 -2.36
C PRO A 99 23.11 20.50 -3.53
N GLN A 100 22.46 21.26 -4.42
CA GLN A 100 21.80 20.71 -5.60
C GLN A 100 22.77 19.97 -6.54
N ASP A 101 24.01 20.46 -6.68
CA ASP A 101 25.00 19.80 -7.53
C ASP A 101 25.35 18.39 -7.01
N LEU A 102 25.25 18.17 -5.69
CA LEU A 102 25.41 16.85 -5.10
C LEU A 102 24.21 15.95 -5.38
N LEU A 103 22.97 16.46 -5.29
CA LEU A 103 21.77 15.68 -5.66
C LEU A 103 21.80 15.25 -7.12
N ASP A 104 22.18 16.16 -8.02
CA ASP A 104 22.26 15.88 -9.46
C ASP A 104 23.32 14.80 -9.77
N ARG A 105 24.36 14.69 -8.93
CA ARG A 105 25.41 13.65 -9.02
C ARG A 105 25.07 12.37 -8.28
N LEU A 106 24.18 12.41 -7.30
CA LEU A 106 23.65 11.25 -6.56
C LEU A 106 22.54 10.54 -7.34
N ARG A 107 22.82 10.23 -8.60
CA ARG A 107 21.97 9.41 -9.45
C ARG A 107 22.61 8.05 -9.67
N ILE A 108 22.02 7.02 -9.07
CA ILE A 108 22.54 5.65 -9.02
C ILE A 108 21.80 4.81 -10.05
N GLU A 109 22.51 4.31 -11.06
CA GLU A 109 21.97 3.35 -12.02
C GLU A 109 21.75 1.98 -11.38
N THR A 110 20.64 1.34 -11.65
CA THR A 110 20.37 0.00 -11.12
C THR A 110 20.83 -1.06 -12.12
N GLU A 111 20.69 -2.34 -11.76
CA GLU A 111 20.93 -3.44 -12.70
C GLU A 111 19.84 -3.54 -13.77
N GLN A 112 18.69 -2.88 -13.58
CA GLN A 112 17.67 -2.78 -14.62
C GLN A 112 18.01 -1.65 -15.60
N PRO A 113 17.90 -1.88 -16.92
CA PRO A 113 18.22 -0.86 -17.91
C PRO A 113 17.43 0.44 -17.69
N ASP A 114 18.16 1.54 -17.58
CA ASP A 114 17.65 2.91 -17.49
C ASP A 114 16.84 3.23 -16.20
N GLU A 115 16.73 2.30 -15.26
CA GLU A 115 16.19 2.53 -13.92
C GLU A 115 17.24 3.25 -13.08
N THR A 116 16.84 4.31 -12.39
CA THR A 116 17.75 5.12 -11.56
C THR A 116 17.17 5.37 -10.18
N ILE A 117 18.04 5.46 -9.18
CA ILE A 117 17.70 5.92 -7.83
C ILE A 117 18.33 7.29 -7.61
N SER A 118 17.57 8.23 -7.07
CA SER A 118 18.04 9.58 -6.71
C SER A 118 17.58 9.96 -5.32
N LEU A 119 18.29 10.90 -4.69
CA LEU A 119 17.92 11.48 -3.41
C LEU A 119 17.15 12.79 -3.64
N SER A 120 16.02 12.97 -2.95
CA SER A 120 15.29 14.25 -2.97
C SER A 120 15.81 15.22 -1.91
N THR A 121 15.46 16.50 -2.05
CA THR A 121 15.75 17.55 -1.05
C THR A 121 15.14 17.23 0.32
N ASP A 122 14.04 16.48 0.34
CA ASP A 122 13.35 16.04 1.56
C ASP A 122 13.97 14.77 2.17
N MET A 123 15.16 14.38 1.71
CA MET A 123 15.90 13.21 2.20
C MET A 123 15.17 11.89 1.96
N ARG A 124 14.49 11.79 0.81
CA ARG A 124 13.79 10.58 0.38
C ARG A 124 14.40 10.04 -0.88
N TRP A 125 14.65 8.73 -0.89
CA TRP A 125 15.12 8.05 -2.09
C TRP A 125 13.95 7.78 -3.01
N ILE A 126 14.12 8.25 -4.24
CA ILE A 126 13.17 8.11 -5.34
C ILE A 126 13.76 7.08 -6.30
N VAL A 127 12.95 6.11 -6.70
CA VAL A 127 13.25 5.24 -7.84
C VAL A 127 12.51 5.79 -9.06
N GLU A 128 13.18 5.83 -10.19
CA GLU A 128 12.66 6.36 -11.44
C GLU A 128 12.84 5.37 -12.57
N TRP A 129 11.77 5.16 -13.33
CA TRP A 129 11.74 4.30 -14.52
C TRP A 129 11.38 5.11 -15.74
N PRO A 130 12.07 4.96 -16.87
CA PRO A 130 11.58 5.50 -18.12
C PRO A 130 10.33 4.73 -18.53
N VAL A 131 9.32 5.46 -18.98
CA VAL A 131 8.07 4.88 -19.49
C VAL A 131 7.93 5.07 -21.00
N ARG A 132 8.70 6.00 -21.57
CA ARG A 132 8.81 6.21 -23.02
C ARG A 132 10.28 6.32 -23.41
N LEU A 133 10.67 5.66 -24.50
CA LEU A 133 12.02 5.77 -25.03
C LEU A 133 12.21 7.15 -25.71
N PRO A 134 13.40 7.77 -25.63
CA PRO A 134 13.69 9.04 -26.31
C PRO A 134 13.42 9.01 -27.82
N ALA A 135 13.52 7.84 -28.45
CA ALA A 135 13.23 7.64 -29.87
C ALA A 135 11.75 7.89 -30.23
N ASP A 136 10.84 7.74 -29.27
CA ASP A 136 9.41 7.96 -29.46
C ASP A 136 8.96 9.38 -29.08
N GLY A 137 9.84 10.26 -28.58
CA GLY A 137 9.52 11.60 -28.08
C GLY A 137 10.33 12.00 -26.85
N PRO A 138 9.98 13.11 -26.15
CA PRO A 138 10.67 13.47 -24.91
C PRO A 138 10.58 12.32 -23.89
N GLU A 139 11.72 11.98 -23.30
CA GLU A 139 11.79 10.93 -22.28
C GLU A 139 10.84 11.30 -21.14
N THR A 140 9.89 10.41 -20.86
CA THR A 140 9.02 10.55 -19.71
C THR A 140 9.35 9.47 -18.72
N ARG A 141 9.46 9.84 -17.45
CA ARG A 141 9.79 8.94 -16.35
C ARG A 141 8.63 8.85 -15.37
N MET A 142 8.42 7.66 -14.86
CA MET A 142 7.55 7.39 -13.71
C MET A 142 8.44 7.25 -12.48
N SER A 143 7.99 7.74 -11.33
CA SER A 143 8.82 7.78 -10.13
C SER A 143 8.03 7.48 -8.85
N CYS A 144 8.73 6.93 -7.86
CA CYS A 144 8.14 6.54 -6.59
C CYS A 144 9.13 6.77 -5.45
N GLU A 145 8.68 7.38 -4.35
CA GLU A 145 9.48 7.43 -3.11
C GLU A 145 9.47 6.05 -2.46
N TRP A 146 10.62 5.37 -2.43
CA TRP A 146 10.66 3.97 -2.00
C TRP A 146 11.35 3.78 -0.64
N PHE A 147 12.23 4.70 -0.24
CA PHE A 147 12.95 4.60 1.03
C PHE A 147 13.23 5.98 1.64
N ALA A 148 13.08 6.11 2.97
CA ALA A 148 13.44 7.31 3.71
C ALA A 148 13.74 6.96 5.18
N ARG A 149 14.65 7.68 5.84
CA ARG A 149 14.91 7.52 7.28
C ARG A 149 14.03 8.45 8.11
N PRO A 150 13.55 8.01 9.29
CA PRO A 150 13.77 6.69 9.93
C PRO A 150 12.77 5.62 9.47
N TRP A 151 11.89 5.91 8.51
CA TRP A 151 10.76 5.04 8.13
C TRP A 151 11.16 3.69 7.53
N GLY A 152 12.33 3.61 6.88
CA GLY A 152 12.68 2.46 6.05
C GLY A 152 11.96 2.55 4.70
N ALA A 153 11.35 1.45 4.25
CA ALA A 153 10.59 1.44 3.00
C ALA A 153 9.35 2.36 3.09
N VAL A 154 9.27 3.40 2.27
CA VAL A 154 8.10 4.30 2.22
C VAL A 154 6.95 3.59 1.53
N VAL A 155 7.13 3.30 0.24
CA VAL A 155 6.24 2.45 -0.54
C VAL A 155 6.69 0.98 -0.39
N PRO A 156 5.79 0.04 -0.07
CA PRO A 156 6.13 -1.36 0.12
C PRO A 156 6.77 -1.99 -1.13
N PRO A 157 7.76 -2.88 -0.97
CA PRO A 157 8.50 -3.45 -2.10
C PRO A 157 7.61 -4.13 -3.16
N TYR A 158 6.51 -4.75 -2.75
CA TYR A 158 5.60 -5.42 -3.68
C TYR A 158 4.85 -4.40 -4.57
N VAL A 159 4.54 -3.19 -4.07
CA VAL A 159 3.96 -2.10 -4.87
C VAL A 159 5.00 -1.54 -5.82
N VAL A 160 6.24 -1.31 -5.36
CA VAL A 160 7.36 -0.88 -6.20
C VAL A 160 7.58 -1.86 -7.37
N ASN A 161 7.46 -3.17 -7.13
CA ASN A 161 7.58 -4.18 -8.19
C ASN A 161 6.47 -4.08 -9.24
N TYR A 162 5.22 -3.78 -8.85
CA TYR A 162 4.14 -3.54 -9.81
C TYR A 162 4.39 -2.28 -10.64
N LEU A 163 4.90 -1.20 -10.03
CA LEU A 163 5.29 0.02 -10.72
C LEU A 163 6.43 -0.25 -11.72
N SER A 164 7.53 -0.87 -11.30
CA SER A 164 8.65 -1.24 -12.19
C SER A 164 8.19 -2.13 -13.37
N SER A 165 7.34 -3.11 -13.10
CA SER A 165 6.78 -3.98 -14.15
C SER A 165 5.87 -3.21 -15.12
N ALA A 166 5.07 -2.27 -14.61
CA ALA A 166 4.22 -1.43 -15.44
C ALA A 166 5.03 -0.50 -16.36
N ALA A 167 6.11 0.10 -15.84
CA ALA A 167 7.03 0.91 -16.64
C ALA A 167 7.65 0.08 -17.78
N THR A 168 8.09 -1.14 -17.46
CA THR A 168 8.63 -2.07 -18.45
C THR A 168 7.61 -2.41 -19.54
N ALA A 169 6.37 -2.73 -19.14
CA ALA A 169 5.28 -3.01 -20.09
C ALA A 169 4.99 -1.79 -20.99
N ARG A 170 4.98 -0.58 -20.42
CA ARG A 170 4.74 0.67 -21.15
C ARG A 170 5.85 0.93 -22.17
N ARG A 171 7.13 0.75 -21.81
CA ARG A 171 8.27 0.84 -22.75
C ARG A 171 8.16 -0.13 -23.92
N GLN A 172 7.54 -1.29 -23.71
CA GLN A 172 7.29 -2.30 -24.73
C GLN A 172 6.00 -2.04 -25.53
N LYS A 173 5.38 -0.87 -25.38
CA LYS A 173 4.11 -0.47 -26.03
C LYS A 173 2.93 -1.40 -25.68
N ARG A 174 2.97 -2.04 -24.51
CA ARG A 174 1.90 -2.87 -23.95
C ARG A 174 1.10 -2.08 -22.92
N ASN A 175 0.25 -1.18 -23.43
CA ASN A 175 -0.54 -0.26 -22.60
C ASN A 175 -1.56 -1.00 -21.72
N ASP A 176 -2.16 -2.05 -22.25
CA ASP A 176 -3.06 -2.96 -21.53
C ASP A 176 -2.40 -3.56 -20.29
N ALA A 177 -1.21 -4.14 -20.44
CA ALA A 177 -0.46 -4.73 -19.34
C ALA A 177 0.03 -3.66 -18.35
N ALA A 178 0.47 -2.50 -18.84
CA ALA A 178 0.88 -1.39 -17.99
C ALA A 178 -0.28 -0.88 -17.11
N VAL A 179 -1.44 -0.59 -17.71
CA VAL A 179 -2.63 -0.12 -16.99
C VAL A 179 -3.15 -1.19 -16.02
N ALA A 180 -3.11 -2.47 -16.41
CA ALA A 180 -3.43 -3.59 -15.53
C ALA A 180 -2.55 -3.60 -14.26
N LEU A 181 -1.22 -3.53 -14.42
CA LEU A 181 -0.27 -3.53 -13.30
C LEU A 181 -0.41 -2.29 -12.41
N LEU A 182 -0.65 -1.12 -13.01
CA LEU A 182 -0.92 0.11 -12.27
C LEU A 182 -2.24 0.03 -11.48
N SER A 183 -3.27 -0.60 -12.03
CA SER A 183 -4.54 -0.82 -11.31
C SER A 183 -4.35 -1.72 -10.08
N ILE A 184 -3.42 -2.69 -10.15
CA ILE A 184 -3.06 -3.53 -9.00
C ILE A 184 -2.31 -2.71 -7.95
N ALA A 185 -1.36 -1.86 -8.36
CA ALA A 185 -0.63 -0.98 -7.46
C ALA A 185 -1.58 0.00 -6.74
N ALA A 186 -2.53 0.59 -7.47
CA ALA A 186 -3.56 1.48 -6.91
C ALA A 186 -4.48 0.76 -5.92
N GLU A 187 -4.97 -0.44 -6.25
CA GLU A 187 -5.80 -1.24 -5.35
C GLU A 187 -5.05 -1.62 -4.08
N ALA A 188 -3.79 -2.06 -4.20
CA ALA A 188 -2.98 -2.41 -3.05
C ALA A 188 -2.75 -1.20 -2.12
N THR A 189 -2.49 -0.03 -2.70
CA THR A 189 -2.35 1.22 -1.95
C THR A 189 -3.65 1.57 -1.22
N LEU A 190 -4.80 1.51 -1.91
CA LEU A 190 -6.11 1.76 -1.30
C LEU A 190 -6.43 0.78 -0.18
N ARG A 191 -6.05 -0.50 -0.35
CA ARG A 191 -6.21 -1.51 0.69
C ARG A 191 -5.43 -1.16 1.94
N ASP A 192 -4.17 -0.75 1.80
CA ASP A 192 -3.34 -0.36 2.93
C ASP A 192 -3.90 0.89 3.62
N VAL A 193 -4.32 1.90 2.84
CA VAL A 193 -4.97 3.11 3.38
C VAL A 193 -6.25 2.76 4.15
N LEU A 194 -7.14 1.94 3.59
CA LEU A 194 -8.39 1.59 4.26
C LEU A 194 -8.18 0.68 5.47
N SER A 195 -7.19 -0.22 5.41
CA SER A 195 -6.82 -1.06 6.55
C SER A 195 -6.29 -0.21 7.71
N SER A 196 -5.57 0.87 7.41
CA SER A 196 -5.13 1.84 8.43
C SER A 196 -6.30 2.56 9.12
N HIS A 197 -7.50 2.53 8.52
CA HIS A 197 -8.74 3.07 9.07
C HIS A 197 -9.67 1.99 9.63
N GLY A 198 -9.18 0.75 9.84
CA GLY A 198 -9.91 -0.34 10.47
C GLY A 198 -10.80 -1.17 9.54
N TYR A 199 -10.70 -0.99 8.22
CA TYR A 199 -11.44 -1.81 7.26
C TYR A 199 -10.72 -3.15 6.99
N SER A 200 -11.50 -4.20 6.75
CA SER A 200 -10.97 -5.52 6.38
C SER A 200 -11.28 -5.88 4.92
N PHE A 201 -10.32 -6.55 4.29
CA PHE A 201 -10.44 -7.13 2.95
C PHE A 201 -10.47 -8.66 2.98
N THR A 202 -10.49 -9.27 4.17
CA THR A 202 -10.48 -10.72 4.33
C THR A 202 -11.83 -11.30 3.90
N HIS A 203 -11.81 -12.20 2.92
CA HIS A 203 -13.02 -12.85 2.45
C HIS A 203 -13.64 -13.66 3.61
N GLY A 204 -14.92 -13.38 3.90
CA GLY A 204 -15.66 -14.07 4.97
C GLY A 204 -15.45 -13.47 6.36
N ALA A 205 -14.70 -12.36 6.50
CA ALA A 205 -14.73 -11.57 7.71
C ALA A 205 -16.18 -11.13 8.01
N VAL A 206 -16.57 -11.22 9.28
CA VAL A 206 -17.93 -10.85 9.67
C VAL A 206 -18.00 -9.34 9.77
N SER A 207 -18.84 -8.73 8.93
CA SER A 207 -19.00 -7.27 8.89
C SER A 207 -19.88 -6.72 10.02
N LYS A 208 -20.40 -7.60 10.87
CA LYS A 208 -21.33 -7.30 11.96
C LYS A 208 -20.92 -8.10 13.18
N ASP A 209 -21.27 -7.60 14.36
CA ASP A 209 -21.02 -8.31 15.61
C ASP A 209 -21.69 -9.68 15.60
N VAL A 210 -20.92 -10.69 16.03
CA VAL A 210 -21.42 -12.02 16.33
C VAL A 210 -21.60 -12.08 17.84
N TYR A 211 -22.86 -12.11 18.26
CA TYR A 211 -23.22 -12.25 19.68
C TYR A 211 -23.04 -13.71 20.13
N ALA A 212 -22.63 -13.88 21.39
CA ALA A 212 -22.42 -15.18 21.97
C ALA A 212 -23.71 -16.01 22.00
N TYR A 213 -23.58 -17.33 21.87
CA TYR A 213 -24.74 -18.21 21.96
C TYR A 213 -25.33 -18.26 23.38
N SER A 214 -26.60 -17.92 23.50
CA SER A 214 -27.41 -18.28 24.68
C SER A 214 -27.83 -19.74 24.56
N ARG A 215 -27.59 -20.54 25.61
CA ARG A 215 -27.92 -21.97 25.60
C ARG A 215 -29.30 -22.20 26.21
N ALA A 216 -30.09 -23.05 25.58
CA ALA A 216 -31.39 -23.46 26.09
C ALA A 216 -31.65 -24.95 25.85
N GLN A 217 -32.49 -25.53 26.70
CA GLN A 217 -33.02 -26.88 26.55
C GLN A 217 -34.51 -26.83 26.22
N VAL A 218 -34.99 -27.79 25.44
CA VAL A 218 -36.40 -27.94 25.11
C VAL A 218 -36.93 -29.19 25.80
N THR A 219 -37.97 -29.03 26.62
CA THR A 219 -38.67 -30.13 27.27
C THR A 219 -40.11 -30.19 26.79
N ALA A 220 -40.65 -31.38 26.59
CA ALA A 220 -42.06 -31.55 26.30
C ALA A 220 -42.86 -31.51 27.60
N ASP A 221 -43.87 -30.65 27.67
CA ASP A 221 -44.94 -30.75 28.65
C ASP A 221 -46.08 -31.56 28.04
N THR A 222 -46.10 -32.85 28.38
CA THR A 222 -47.08 -33.80 27.86
C THR A 222 -48.50 -33.56 28.39
N ALA A 223 -48.65 -32.81 29.49
CA ALA A 223 -49.97 -32.49 30.04
C ALA A 223 -50.67 -31.39 29.23
N THR A 224 -49.91 -30.40 28.76
CA THR A 224 -50.44 -29.30 27.93
C THR A 224 -50.24 -29.52 26.44
N GLY A 225 -49.47 -30.54 26.05
CA GLY A 225 -49.12 -30.81 24.66
C GLY A 225 -48.20 -29.73 24.07
N THR A 226 -47.46 -29.02 24.93
CA THR A 226 -46.59 -27.90 24.52
C THR A 226 -45.10 -28.24 24.68
N TYR A 227 -44.26 -27.48 23.99
CA TYR A 227 -42.82 -27.50 24.22
C TYR A 227 -42.42 -26.29 25.06
N ILE A 228 -41.62 -26.53 26.10
CA ILE A 228 -41.08 -25.51 26.99
C ILE A 228 -39.60 -25.32 26.65
N VAL A 229 -39.22 -24.08 26.34
CA VAL A 229 -37.82 -23.69 26.17
C VAL A 229 -37.32 -23.09 27.48
N LYS A 230 -36.26 -23.65 28.05
CA LYS A 230 -35.62 -23.13 29.27
C LYS A 230 -34.17 -22.77 28.98
N PHE A 231 -33.83 -21.50 29.20
CA PHE A 231 -32.45 -21.03 29.09
C PHE A 231 -31.59 -21.52 30.27
N HIS A 232 -30.35 -21.88 29.99
CA HIS A 232 -29.38 -22.31 31.00
C HIS A 232 -28.77 -21.11 31.74
N ASP A 233 -28.50 -20.04 31.00
CA ASP A 233 -27.95 -18.79 31.52
C ASP A 233 -29.08 -17.84 31.91
N PRO A 234 -28.89 -16.97 32.92
CA PRO A 234 -29.83 -15.89 33.22
C PRO A 234 -30.01 -15.00 31.99
N MET A 235 -31.26 -14.78 31.58
CA MET A 235 -31.56 -13.88 30.47
C MET A 235 -31.43 -12.42 30.92
N PRO A 236 -31.03 -11.49 30.02
CA PRO A 236 -30.78 -10.10 30.39
C PRO A 236 -32.00 -9.39 30.99
N LEU A 237 -33.20 -9.73 30.49
CA LEU A 237 -34.48 -9.21 30.94
C LEU A 237 -35.36 -10.33 31.50
N GLY A 238 -36.05 -10.04 32.61
CA GLY A 238 -36.91 -10.99 33.30
C GLY A 238 -38.32 -11.09 32.73
N VAL A 239 -39.15 -11.92 33.36
CA VAL A 239 -40.57 -12.12 32.98
C VAL A 239 -41.38 -10.84 33.17
N THR A 240 -41.11 -10.07 34.24
CA THR A 240 -41.79 -8.79 34.48
C THR A 240 -41.51 -7.80 33.35
N ASP A 241 -40.25 -7.68 32.93
CA ASP A 241 -39.84 -6.79 31.83
C ASP A 241 -40.49 -7.20 30.50
N PHE A 242 -40.71 -8.50 30.30
CA PHE A 242 -41.42 -9.02 29.15
C PHE A 242 -42.90 -8.61 29.16
N SER A 243 -43.57 -8.79 30.30
CA SER A 243 -44.96 -8.37 30.49
C SER A 243 -45.15 -6.87 30.24
N ASP A 244 -44.21 -6.05 30.73
CA ASP A 244 -44.22 -4.61 30.50
C ASP A 244 -44.00 -4.25 29.02
N SER A 245 -43.15 -5.00 28.31
CA SER A 245 -42.83 -4.75 26.90
C SER A 245 -43.92 -5.21 25.91
N PHE A 246 -44.71 -6.22 26.28
CA PHE A 246 -45.67 -6.87 25.38
C PHE A 246 -47.10 -6.93 25.92
N ALA A 247 -47.39 -6.29 27.06
CA ALA A 247 -48.71 -6.19 27.68
C ALA A 247 -49.40 -7.56 27.87
N ASP A 248 -48.63 -8.56 28.31
CA ASP A 248 -49.07 -9.95 28.51
C ASP A 248 -49.67 -10.64 27.26
N ALA A 249 -49.47 -10.07 26.07
CA ALA A 249 -49.95 -10.65 24.82
C ALA A 249 -48.95 -11.69 24.27
N PRO A 250 -49.44 -12.78 23.64
CA PRO A 250 -48.58 -13.69 22.89
C PRO A 250 -47.84 -12.95 21.76
N VAL A 251 -46.52 -13.11 21.70
CA VAL A 251 -45.68 -12.50 20.67
C VAL A 251 -45.41 -13.53 19.57
N GLU A 252 -45.82 -13.21 18.34
CA GLU A 252 -45.59 -14.09 17.19
C GLU A 252 -44.13 -14.01 16.70
N ILE A 253 -43.53 -15.16 16.44
CA ILE A 253 -42.21 -15.30 15.82
C ILE A 253 -42.30 -16.12 14.54
N LYS A 254 -41.40 -15.87 13.58
CA LYS A 254 -41.28 -16.67 12.36
C LYS A 254 -39.99 -17.47 12.37
N LEU A 255 -40.10 -18.78 12.12
CA LEU A 255 -38.97 -19.71 12.12
C LEU A 255 -38.73 -20.24 10.71
N LYS A 256 -37.50 -20.13 10.20
CA LYS A 256 -37.09 -20.67 8.90
C LYS A 256 -35.87 -21.58 9.04
N ARG A 257 -35.91 -22.76 8.42
CA ARG A 257 -34.75 -23.65 8.31
C ARG A 257 -33.78 -23.14 7.22
N VAL A 258 -32.49 -23.15 7.52
CA VAL A 258 -31.42 -22.77 6.59
C VAL A 258 -30.38 -23.89 6.55
N LEU A 259 -30.20 -24.49 5.37
CA LEU A 259 -29.16 -25.49 5.14
C LEU A 259 -27.84 -24.78 4.85
N LYS A 260 -26.81 -25.02 5.69
CA LYS A 260 -25.51 -24.34 5.58
C LYS A 260 -24.48 -25.10 4.74
N ASN A 261 -24.61 -26.42 4.62
CA ASN A 261 -23.71 -27.24 3.83
C ASN A 261 -24.47 -28.11 2.82
N MET A 262 -23.82 -28.40 1.69
CA MET A 262 -24.39 -29.26 0.64
C MET A 262 -24.69 -30.68 1.12
N SER A 263 -24.00 -31.15 2.18
CA SER A 263 -24.25 -32.45 2.80
C SER A 263 -25.50 -32.50 3.68
N GLY A 264 -26.14 -31.36 3.97
CA GLY A 264 -27.37 -31.28 4.78
C GLY A 264 -27.20 -31.64 6.26
N THR A 265 -25.96 -31.85 6.72
CA THR A 265 -25.66 -32.28 8.10
C THR A 265 -25.74 -31.13 9.11
N ARG A 266 -25.74 -29.88 8.64
CA ARG A 266 -25.95 -28.69 9.49
C ARG A 266 -27.18 -27.90 9.02
N VAL A 267 -28.20 -27.89 9.88
CA VAL A 267 -29.43 -27.09 9.73
C VAL A 267 -29.41 -26.01 10.80
N ASP A 268 -29.33 -24.76 10.39
CA ASP A 268 -29.50 -23.63 11.29
C ASP A 268 -30.99 -23.20 11.24
N LEU A 269 -31.51 -22.71 12.37
CA LEU A 269 -32.83 -22.07 12.44
C LEU A 269 -32.64 -20.56 12.49
N ASN A 270 -33.25 -19.85 11.54
CA ASN A 270 -33.36 -18.41 11.60
C ASN A 270 -34.68 -18.03 12.30
N ILE A 271 -34.59 -17.22 13.36
CA ILE A 271 -35.72 -16.72 14.13
C ILE A 271 -35.90 -15.24 13.79
N VAL A 272 -37.05 -14.90 13.21
CA VAL A 272 -37.46 -13.51 13.00
C VAL A 272 -38.43 -13.15 14.11
N ALA A 273 -37.99 -12.29 15.01
CA ALA A 273 -38.71 -11.84 16.18
C ALA A 273 -38.93 -10.32 16.12
N PRO A 274 -40.06 -9.79 16.62
CA PRO A 274 -40.24 -8.34 16.74
C PRO A 274 -39.31 -7.76 17.81
N ASN A 275 -38.87 -6.50 17.64
CA ASN A 275 -38.18 -5.79 18.72
C ASN A 275 -39.17 -5.49 19.86
N PRO A 276 -38.76 -5.62 21.14
CA PRO A 276 -37.42 -5.96 21.66
C PRO A 276 -37.19 -7.45 22.02
N LEU A 277 -37.95 -8.41 21.46
CA LEU A 277 -37.94 -9.82 21.94
C LEU A 277 -36.55 -10.46 21.99
N HIS A 278 -35.63 -10.05 21.10
CA HIS A 278 -34.26 -10.55 21.07
C HIS A 278 -33.48 -10.25 22.37
N GLU A 279 -33.79 -9.16 23.09
CA GLU A 279 -33.16 -8.78 24.36
C GLU A 279 -33.55 -9.72 25.52
N HIS A 280 -34.65 -10.46 25.38
CA HIS A 280 -35.09 -11.46 26.36
C HIS A 280 -34.53 -12.87 26.09
N TRP A 281 -34.08 -13.15 24.86
CA TRP A 281 -33.71 -14.51 24.41
C TRP A 281 -32.23 -14.68 24.10
N THR A 282 -31.51 -13.58 23.95
CA THR A 282 -30.10 -13.57 23.54
C THR A 282 -29.30 -12.62 24.40
N THR A 283 -28.00 -12.84 24.50
CA THR A 283 -27.10 -11.93 25.21
C THR A 283 -26.60 -10.80 24.30
N ALA A 284 -26.40 -9.62 24.88
CA ALA A 284 -25.71 -8.52 24.24
C ALA A 284 -24.18 -8.70 24.21
N THR A 285 -23.64 -9.77 24.80
CA THR A 285 -22.22 -10.09 24.78
C THR A 285 -21.77 -10.41 23.35
N VAL A 286 -20.90 -9.56 22.80
CA VAL A 286 -20.25 -9.79 21.51
C VAL A 286 -19.09 -10.79 21.68
N GLU A 287 -19.18 -11.95 21.03
CA GLU A 287 -18.12 -12.97 21.00
C GLU A 287 -17.07 -12.65 19.94
N THR A 288 -17.49 -12.08 18.81
CA THR A 288 -16.59 -11.58 17.78
C THR A 288 -17.11 -10.25 17.28
N ALA A 289 -16.31 -9.19 17.46
CA ALA A 289 -16.64 -7.87 16.95
C ALA A 289 -16.65 -7.90 15.41
N GLY A 290 -17.66 -7.24 14.82
CA GLY A 290 -17.72 -7.04 13.39
C GLY A 290 -16.62 -6.09 12.93
N VAL A 291 -15.99 -6.40 11.81
CA VAL A 291 -15.01 -5.52 11.17
C VAL A 291 -15.60 -5.06 9.83
N PRO A 292 -15.75 -3.74 9.58
CA PRO A 292 -16.28 -3.25 8.31
C PRO A 292 -15.52 -3.86 7.13
N THR A 293 -16.23 -4.60 6.29
CA THR A 293 -15.64 -5.31 5.15
C THR A 293 -15.80 -4.52 3.86
N VAL A 294 -14.76 -4.49 3.03
CA VAL A 294 -14.80 -3.82 1.72
C VAL A 294 -15.02 -4.84 0.60
N GLY A 295 -16.11 -4.68 -0.15
CA GLY A 295 -16.56 -5.65 -1.16
C GLY A 295 -15.86 -5.61 -2.52
N GLY A 296 -14.84 -4.78 -2.73
CA GLY A 296 -14.11 -4.66 -3.99
C GLY A 296 -13.54 -3.25 -4.23
N LEU A 297 -12.84 -3.04 -5.35
CA LEU A 297 -12.17 -1.76 -5.64
C LEU A 297 -13.15 -0.58 -5.76
N GLY A 298 -14.30 -0.77 -6.41
CA GLY A 298 -15.31 0.31 -6.52
C GLY A 298 -15.81 0.77 -5.15
N VAL A 299 -16.10 -0.19 -4.25
CA VAL A 299 -16.50 0.11 -2.87
C VAL A 299 -15.35 0.74 -2.07
N ALA A 300 -14.11 0.29 -2.30
CA ALA A 300 -12.92 0.87 -1.67
C ALA A 300 -12.75 2.35 -2.04
N LEU A 301 -12.87 2.68 -3.33
CA LEU A 301 -12.80 4.06 -3.83
C LEU A 301 -13.92 4.93 -3.24
N GLU A 302 -15.15 4.40 -3.21
CA GLU A 302 -16.31 5.09 -2.62
C GLU A 302 -16.09 5.42 -1.14
N ILE A 303 -15.61 4.44 -0.35
CA ILE A 303 -15.30 4.65 1.07
C ILE A 303 -14.17 5.68 1.22
N ALA A 304 -13.07 5.52 0.48
CA ALA A 304 -11.90 6.39 0.58
C ALA A 304 -12.22 7.84 0.21
N ARG A 305 -13.07 8.07 -0.79
CA ARG A 305 -13.44 9.42 -1.26
C ARG A 305 -14.57 10.04 -0.45
N ASN A 306 -15.66 9.30 -0.25
CA ASN A 306 -16.93 9.90 0.20
C ASN A 306 -17.22 9.66 1.69
N GLN A 307 -16.68 8.58 2.27
CA GLN A 307 -16.91 8.28 3.69
C GLN A 307 -15.77 8.77 4.58
N LEU A 308 -14.52 8.51 4.17
CA LEU A 308 -13.32 8.90 4.92
C LEU A 308 -12.67 10.19 4.41
N ALA A 309 -12.93 10.58 3.16
CA ALA A 309 -12.27 11.70 2.49
C ALA A 309 -10.73 11.66 2.56
N CYS A 310 -10.15 10.45 2.61
CA CYS A 310 -8.70 10.25 2.68
C CYS A 310 -8.03 10.23 1.30
N VAL A 311 -8.83 10.13 0.22
CA VAL A 311 -8.39 10.27 -1.17
C VAL A 311 -9.19 11.38 -1.85
N THR A 312 -8.52 12.44 -2.29
CA THR A 312 -9.17 13.58 -2.95
C THR A 312 -9.06 13.48 -4.49
N ALA A 313 -9.74 14.38 -5.20
CA ALA A 313 -9.59 14.51 -6.65
C ALA A 313 -8.20 15.01 -7.08
N GLU A 314 -7.47 15.68 -6.17
CA GLU A 314 -6.08 16.09 -6.39
C GLU A 314 -5.12 14.91 -6.27
N ASP A 315 -5.40 13.97 -5.35
CA ASP A 315 -4.60 12.75 -5.20
C ASP A 315 -4.74 11.82 -6.40
N LEU A 316 -5.97 11.65 -6.88
CA LEU A 316 -6.31 10.84 -8.05
C LEU A 316 -7.57 11.43 -8.71
N ALA A 317 -7.45 11.79 -9.99
CA ALA A 317 -8.56 12.36 -10.75
C ALA A 317 -9.75 11.38 -10.83
N LEU A 318 -10.95 11.94 -10.80
CA LEU A 318 -12.19 11.17 -10.67
C LEU A 318 -12.45 10.26 -11.88
N ASP A 319 -12.13 10.71 -13.09
CA ASP A 319 -12.23 9.96 -14.33
C ASP A 319 -11.42 8.66 -14.32
N PHE A 320 -10.26 8.63 -13.67
CA PHE A 320 -9.45 7.41 -13.53
C PHE A 320 -10.07 6.33 -12.64
N ASP A 321 -11.07 6.65 -11.81
CA ASP A 321 -11.80 5.63 -11.04
C ASP A 321 -12.54 4.66 -11.98
N GLU A 322 -13.12 5.15 -13.07
CA GLU A 322 -13.85 4.32 -14.04
C GLU A 322 -12.89 3.40 -14.79
N VAL A 323 -11.69 3.90 -15.15
CA VAL A 323 -10.63 3.10 -15.76
C VAL A 323 -10.17 2.00 -14.81
N LEU A 324 -9.89 2.34 -13.56
CA LEU A 324 -9.45 1.41 -12.53
C LEU A 324 -10.49 0.30 -12.31
N GLN A 325 -11.76 0.66 -12.18
CA GLN A 325 -12.86 -0.29 -12.01
C GLN A 325 -13.06 -1.16 -13.24
N ALA A 326 -13.08 -0.58 -14.44
CA ALA A 326 -13.24 -1.30 -15.70
C ALA A 326 -12.11 -2.33 -15.89
N VAL A 327 -10.87 -1.96 -15.59
CA VAL A 327 -9.73 -2.88 -15.71
C VAL A 327 -9.82 -3.96 -14.64
N ARG A 328 -9.99 -3.63 -13.36
CA ARG A 328 -10.00 -4.63 -12.27
C ARG A 328 -11.15 -5.63 -12.37
N ASN A 329 -12.34 -5.18 -12.76
CA ASN A 329 -13.48 -6.08 -12.97
C ASN A 329 -13.24 -7.09 -14.10
N ASN A 330 -12.32 -6.77 -15.02
CA ASN A 330 -12.04 -7.55 -16.20
C ASN A 330 -10.64 -8.18 -16.23
N LEU A 331 -9.81 -8.01 -15.18
CA LEU A 331 -8.39 -8.40 -15.20
C LEU A 331 -8.12 -9.89 -15.45
N VAL A 332 -9.04 -10.76 -15.06
CA VAL A 332 -8.90 -12.21 -15.30
C VAL A 332 -9.22 -12.56 -16.76
N HIS A 333 -9.92 -11.67 -17.46
CA HIS A 333 -10.47 -11.88 -18.80
C HIS A 333 -10.49 -10.56 -19.61
N LEU A 334 -9.33 -9.89 -19.80
CA LEU A 334 -9.19 -8.82 -20.79
C LEU A 334 -9.46 -9.40 -22.18
N SER A 335 -10.74 -9.55 -22.47
CA SER A 335 -11.37 -10.16 -23.62
C SER A 335 -11.93 -9.05 -24.50
N GLY A 336 -12.38 -9.39 -25.72
CA GLY A 336 -13.02 -8.41 -26.60
C GLY A 336 -14.12 -7.63 -25.88
N ALA A 337 -15.01 -8.32 -25.16
CA ALA A 337 -16.11 -7.71 -24.41
C ALA A 337 -15.63 -6.80 -23.27
N ALA A 338 -14.53 -7.14 -22.59
CA ALA A 338 -13.96 -6.28 -21.55
C ALA A 338 -13.42 -4.97 -22.12
N LEU A 339 -12.78 -5.02 -23.30
CA LEU A 339 -12.26 -3.83 -23.97
C LEU A 339 -13.36 -2.88 -24.45
N ASP A 340 -14.56 -3.41 -24.69
CA ASP A 340 -15.72 -2.62 -25.10
C ASP A 340 -16.52 -2.06 -23.90
N THR A 341 -15.97 -2.17 -22.67
CA THR A 341 -16.56 -1.55 -21.47
C THR A 341 -16.58 -0.03 -21.65
N PRO A 342 -17.76 0.63 -21.55
CA PRO A 342 -17.86 2.08 -21.71
C PRO A 342 -17.19 2.82 -20.54
N LEU A 343 -16.61 3.97 -20.84
CA LEU A 343 -16.01 4.90 -19.88
C LEU A 343 -16.69 6.28 -20.00
N PRO A 344 -17.89 6.46 -19.42
CA PRO A 344 -18.72 7.64 -19.64
C PRO A 344 -18.05 8.98 -19.34
N ARG A 345 -17.10 9.04 -18.38
CA ARG A 345 -16.36 10.29 -18.08
C ARG A 345 -15.46 10.77 -19.23
N PHE A 346 -15.16 9.90 -20.20
CA PHE A 346 -14.36 10.22 -21.38
C PHE A 346 -15.20 10.47 -22.64
N ASP A 347 -16.53 10.43 -22.55
CA ASP A 347 -17.42 10.68 -23.71
C ASP A 347 -17.27 12.09 -24.31
N VAL A 348 -16.69 13.03 -23.56
CA VAL A 348 -16.32 14.36 -24.05
C VAL A 348 -15.28 14.31 -25.17
N LEU A 349 -14.48 13.25 -25.25
CA LEU A 349 -13.49 13.04 -26.30
C LEU A 349 -14.13 12.41 -27.56
N GLN A 350 -15.02 11.46 -27.36
CA GLN A 350 -15.76 10.77 -28.41
C GLN A 350 -16.99 10.08 -27.80
N SER A 351 -18.14 10.18 -28.45
CA SER A 351 -19.34 9.46 -28.00
C SER A 351 -19.12 7.94 -28.02
N GLY A 352 -19.44 7.28 -26.90
CA GLY A 352 -19.28 5.84 -26.76
C GLY A 352 -17.84 5.42 -26.47
N PHE A 353 -17.07 6.29 -25.78
CA PHE A 353 -15.66 6.04 -25.47
C PHE A 353 -15.54 4.78 -24.60
N ALA A 354 -14.73 3.82 -25.03
CA ALA A 354 -14.55 2.54 -24.34
C ALA A 354 -13.14 2.37 -23.78
N LEU A 355 -12.95 1.34 -22.96
CA LEU A 355 -11.64 0.98 -22.41
C LEU A 355 -10.59 0.74 -23.51
N ARG A 356 -10.99 0.18 -24.66
CA ARG A 356 -10.13 0.04 -25.83
C ARG A 356 -9.57 1.38 -26.31
N ASP A 357 -10.41 2.39 -26.42
CA ASP A 357 -10.02 3.72 -26.91
C ASP A 357 -9.06 4.39 -25.93
N PHE A 358 -9.29 4.20 -24.63
CA PHE A 358 -8.36 4.62 -23.58
C PHE A 358 -6.98 4.00 -23.78
N LEU A 359 -6.92 2.67 -23.91
CA LEU A 359 -5.66 1.91 -24.03
C LEU A 359 -4.90 2.20 -25.32
N LEU A 360 -5.60 2.57 -26.39
CA LEU A 360 -5.01 2.99 -27.66
C LEU A 360 -4.51 4.44 -27.64
N ASN A 361 -5.03 5.28 -26.74
CA ASN A 361 -4.62 6.66 -26.62
C ASN A 361 -3.37 6.81 -25.72
N ASP A 362 -2.21 6.93 -26.35
CA ASP A 362 -0.93 7.02 -25.66
C ASP A 362 -0.81 8.19 -24.66
N LEU A 363 -1.52 9.31 -24.90
CA LEU A 363 -1.51 10.46 -23.98
C LEU A 363 -2.31 10.16 -22.72
N LEU A 364 -3.52 9.59 -22.86
CA LEU A 364 -4.34 9.20 -21.70
C LEU A 364 -3.65 8.14 -20.84
N VAL A 365 -3.01 7.15 -21.48
CA VAL A 365 -2.22 6.14 -20.76
C VAL A 365 -1.03 6.79 -20.06
N GLN A 366 -0.37 7.77 -20.69
CA GLN A 366 0.74 8.49 -20.07
C GLN A 366 0.31 9.28 -18.83
N ASP A 367 -0.83 9.97 -18.91
CA ASP A 367 -1.41 10.71 -17.80
C ASP A 367 -1.82 9.78 -16.67
N PHE A 368 -2.39 8.62 -17.00
CA PHE A 368 -2.74 7.59 -16.03
C PHE A 368 -1.50 7.05 -15.31
N VAL A 369 -0.43 6.73 -16.04
CA VAL A 369 0.86 6.28 -15.49
C VAL A 369 1.38 7.30 -14.47
N ALA A 370 1.42 8.59 -14.85
CA ALA A 370 1.87 9.65 -13.96
C ALA A 370 0.96 9.82 -12.74
N ALA A 371 -0.36 9.77 -12.92
CA ALA A 371 -1.33 9.92 -11.86
C ALA A 371 -1.26 8.79 -10.84
N ILE A 372 -1.21 7.52 -11.27
CA ILE A 372 -1.12 6.38 -10.35
C ILE A 372 0.20 6.40 -9.58
N SER A 373 1.33 6.72 -10.23
CA SER A 373 2.63 6.78 -9.55
C SER A 373 2.67 7.85 -8.46
N ARG A 374 2.10 9.03 -8.74
CA ARG A 374 1.94 10.10 -7.75
C ARG A 374 0.99 9.70 -6.63
N PHE A 375 -0.17 9.14 -6.98
CA PHE A 375 -1.16 8.66 -6.02
C PHE A 375 -0.53 7.68 -5.01
N VAL A 376 0.20 6.67 -5.49
CA VAL A 376 0.89 5.68 -4.65
C VAL A 376 1.84 6.38 -3.67
N THR A 377 2.74 7.22 -4.20
CA THR A 377 3.72 7.94 -3.39
C THR A 377 3.05 8.81 -2.33
N THR A 378 2.09 9.64 -2.73
CA THR A 378 1.38 10.56 -1.84
C THR A 378 0.68 9.83 -0.70
N GLN A 379 -0.02 8.73 -0.99
CA GLN A 379 -0.76 7.99 0.02
C GLN A 379 0.16 7.30 1.03
N TYR A 380 1.24 6.66 0.58
CA TYR A 380 2.20 6.04 1.51
C TYR A 380 2.95 7.07 2.35
N VAL A 381 3.30 8.23 1.79
CA VAL A 381 3.88 9.35 2.56
C VAL A 381 2.89 9.83 3.64
N LYS A 382 1.62 10.03 3.29
CA LYS A 382 0.57 10.41 4.26
C LYS A 382 0.46 9.38 5.39
N LEU A 383 0.42 8.09 5.05
CA LEU A 383 0.36 6.99 6.03
C LEU A 383 1.58 6.91 6.96
N ARG A 384 2.77 7.27 6.45
CA ARG A 384 4.00 7.34 7.26
C ARG A 384 3.96 8.51 8.23
N HIS A 385 3.44 9.67 7.82
CA HIS A 385 3.27 10.83 8.70
C HIS A 385 2.19 10.61 9.78
N SER A 386 1.14 9.86 9.48
CA SER A 386 0.08 9.54 10.47
C SER A 386 0.48 8.44 11.48
N GLY A 387 1.66 7.84 11.33
CA GLY A 387 2.17 6.79 12.21
C GLY A 387 1.41 5.46 12.12
N THR A 388 0.63 5.23 11.05
CA THR A 388 -0.35 4.13 10.97
C THR A 388 0.18 2.87 10.25
N LEU A 389 1.39 2.90 9.69
CA LEU A 389 2.03 1.80 8.96
C LEU A 389 3.02 0.95 9.79
N TYR A 390 2.80 0.79 11.09
CA TYR A 390 3.60 -0.12 11.92
C TYR A 390 2.96 -1.50 12.01
N THR A 391 3.36 -2.41 11.11
CA THR A 391 3.51 -3.86 11.39
C THR A 391 4.56 -4.46 10.47
#